data_AF-A0A6M1ZZD7-F1
#
_entry.id   AF-A0A6M1ZZD7-F1
#
_cell.length_a   1.000
_cell.length_b   1.000
_cell.length_c   1.000
_cell.angle_alpha   90.00
_cell.angle_beta   90.00
_cell.angle_gamma   90.00
#
_symmetry.space_group_name_H-M   'P 1'
#
loop_
_entity.id
_entity.type
_entity.pdbx_description
1 polymer ?
#
loop_
_entity_poly.entity_id
_entity_poly.type
_entity_poly.pdbx_seq_one_letter_code
_entity_poly.pdbx_strand_id
1 'polypeptide(L)'
;MERDEFFTTLLNKGAEWVLDNPVVSVLEDFADETVKERPPGALPEKEFLERCTGCDECMKACPVNVIMIEDMEKRHPVIFPEKDPCIHCADTPCVSACPTGALQTLKF
;
A
#
# COMPACT_ATOMS: atom_id res chain seq x y z
N MET A 1 27.86 -10.69 37.02
CA MET A 1 26.95 -10.68 35.86
C MET A 1 26.47 -9.25 35.71
N GLU A 2 26.96 -8.55 34.70
CA GLU A 2 26.62 -7.14 34.49
C GLU A 2 25.19 -7.00 33.94
N ARG A 3 24.53 -5.89 34.26
CA ARG A 3 23.13 -5.62 33.89
C ARG A 3 22.90 -5.78 32.38
N ASP A 4 23.89 -5.37 31.59
CA ASP A 4 23.77 -5.29 30.13
C ASP A 4 23.88 -6.68 29.47
N GLU A 5 24.67 -7.60 30.03
CA GLU A 5 24.70 -9.02 29.62
C GLU A 5 23.37 -9.73 29.93
N PHE A 6 22.77 -9.43 31.08
CA PHE A 6 21.50 -10.03 31.47
C PHE A 6 20.37 -9.65 30.51
N PHE A 7 20.24 -8.36 30.17
CA PHE A 7 19.21 -7.91 29.23
C PHE A 7 19.43 -8.45 27.82
N THR A 8 20.68 -8.47 27.35
CA THR A 8 21.01 -9.05 26.03
C THR A 8 20.66 -10.53 25.96
N THR A 9 20.95 -11.28 27.02
CA THR A 9 20.63 -12.72 27.10
C THR A 9 19.11 -12.95 27.13
N LEU A 10 18.37 -12.13 27.88
CA LEU A 10 16.92 -12.26 27.98
C LEU A 10 16.23 -11.93 26.65
N LEU A 11 16.70 -10.89 25.96
CA LEU A 11 16.20 -10.49 24.64
C LEU A 11 16.49 -11.57 23.59
N ASN A 12 17.72 -12.09 23.55
CA ASN A 12 18.09 -13.11 22.57
C ASN A 12 17.32 -14.42 22.76
N LYS A 13 17.18 -14.90 24.01
CA LYS A 13 16.38 -16.10 24.30
C LYS A 13 14.89 -15.91 24.01
N GLY A 14 14.37 -14.71 24.25
CA GLY A 14 13.00 -14.36 23.90
C GLY A 14 12.78 -14.32 22.39
N ALA A 15 13.73 -13.75 21.64
CA ALA A 15 13.70 -13.71 20.18
C ALA A 15 13.82 -15.10 19.56
N GLU A 16 14.73 -15.95 20.04
CA GLU A 16 14.84 -17.37 19.62
C GLU A 16 13.52 -18.11 19.80
N TRP A 17 12.86 -17.95 20.96
CA TRP A 17 11.58 -18.60 21.23
C TRP A 17 10.43 -18.14 20.32
N VAL A 18 10.43 -16.87 19.90
CA VAL A 18 9.45 -16.35 18.93
C VAL A 18 9.73 -16.89 17.55
N LEU A 19 10.99 -16.88 17.09
CA LEU A 19 11.37 -17.31 15.74
C LEU A 19 11.21 -18.83 15.53
N ASP A 20 11.39 -19.63 16.57
CA ASP A 20 11.16 -21.08 16.52
C ASP A 20 9.67 -21.47 16.65
N ASN A 21 8.77 -20.49 16.83
CA ASN A 21 7.34 -20.78 16.99
C ASN A 21 6.70 -21.04 15.62
N PRO A 22 6.09 -22.23 15.40
CA PRO A 22 5.43 -22.57 14.12
C PRO A 22 4.27 -21.63 13.74
N VAL A 23 3.79 -20.78 14.66
CA VAL A 23 2.81 -19.73 14.33
C VAL A 23 3.40 -18.64 13.44
N VAL A 24 4.71 -18.39 13.47
CA VAL A 24 5.36 -17.34 12.68
C VAL A 24 5.23 -17.62 11.19
N SER A 25 5.54 -18.85 10.75
CA SER A 25 5.39 -19.24 9.34
C SER A 25 3.95 -19.16 8.86
N VAL A 26 3.00 -19.51 9.74
CA VAL A 26 1.57 -19.40 9.43
C VAL A 26 1.16 -17.93 9.26
N LEU A 27 1.66 -17.03 10.10
CA LEU A 27 1.37 -15.59 9.97
C LEU A 27 2.03 -14.95 8.74
N GLU A 28 3.21 -15.44 8.35
CA GLU A 28 3.89 -15.02 7.12
C GLU A 28 3.09 -15.40 5.87
N ASP A 29 2.53 -16.61 5.83
CA ASP A 29 1.71 -17.08 4.70
C ASP A 29 0.42 -16.26 4.50
N PHE A 30 -0.13 -15.69 5.57
CA PHE A 30 -1.32 -14.82 5.50
C PHE A 30 -1.01 -13.35 5.21
N ALA A 31 0.27 -12.96 5.15
CA ALA A 31 0.66 -11.55 5.05
C ALA A 31 0.63 -10.98 3.62
N ASP A 32 0.64 -11.82 2.57
CA ASP A 32 1.10 -11.38 1.23
C ASP A 32 0.18 -11.72 0.03
N GLU A 33 -1.13 -11.93 0.25
CA GLU A 33 -2.09 -12.20 -0.85
C GLU A 33 -3.04 -11.04 -1.18
N THR A 34 -2.85 -9.85 -0.62
CA THR A 34 -3.83 -8.77 -0.82
C THR A 34 -3.81 -8.26 -2.26
N VAL A 35 -4.91 -8.51 -2.99
CA VAL A 35 -5.10 -7.98 -4.34
C VAL A 35 -5.06 -6.46 -4.30
N LYS A 36 -4.18 -5.88 -5.12
CA LYS A 36 -4.03 -4.44 -5.28
C LYS A 36 -4.52 -4.00 -6.65
N GLU A 37 -5.17 -2.85 -6.69
CA GLU A 37 -5.66 -2.24 -7.92
C GLU A 37 -5.16 -0.80 -8.06
N ARG A 38 -5.07 -0.31 -9.29
CA ARG A 38 -4.80 1.12 -9.55
C ARG A 38 -6.06 1.94 -9.27
N PRO A 39 -5.94 3.22 -8.90
CA PRO A 39 -7.10 4.10 -8.78
C PRO A 39 -7.94 4.14 -10.07
N PRO A 40 -9.25 4.46 -9.97
CA PRO A 40 -10.12 4.57 -11.14
C PRO A 40 -9.53 5.45 -12.23
N GLY A 41 -9.72 5.05 -13.50
CA GLY A 41 -9.24 5.81 -14.65
C GLY A 41 -7.74 5.66 -14.93
N ALA A 42 -7.01 4.81 -14.21
CA ALA A 42 -5.61 4.55 -14.52
C ALA A 42 -5.43 4.06 -15.96
N LEU A 43 -4.42 4.63 -16.63
CA LEU A 43 -3.94 4.14 -17.91
C LEU A 43 -3.43 2.69 -17.80
N PRO A 44 -3.22 2.00 -18.94
CA PRO A 44 -2.51 0.71 -18.94
C PRO A 44 -1.20 0.81 -18.16
N GLU A 45 -0.88 -0.22 -17.38
CA GLU A 45 0.18 -0.19 -16.35
C GLU A 45 1.47 0.48 -16.81
N LYS A 46 1.97 0.13 -18.00
CA LYS A 46 3.19 0.74 -18.54
C LYS A 46 3.08 2.26 -18.70
N GLU A 47 2.01 2.76 -19.31
CA GLU A 47 1.78 4.19 -19.51
C GLU A 47 1.50 4.91 -18.19
N PHE A 48 0.79 4.24 -17.27
CA PHE A 48 0.56 4.77 -15.93
C PHE A 48 1.88 5.02 -15.20
N LEU A 49 2.79 4.04 -15.20
CA LEU A 49 4.10 4.15 -14.57
C LEU A 49 4.99 5.23 -15.21
N GLU A 50 4.85 5.47 -16.52
CA GLU A 50 5.58 6.53 -17.22
C GLU A 50 5.06 7.94 -16.92
N ARG A 51 3.76 8.08 -16.57
CA ARG A 51 3.12 9.38 -16.36
C ARG A 51 2.91 9.75 -14.89
N CYS A 52 2.81 8.77 -14.00
CA CYS A 52 2.62 9.04 -12.58
C CYS A 52 3.89 9.64 -12.00
N THR A 53 3.79 10.80 -11.35
CA THR A 53 4.92 11.49 -10.74
C THR A 53 5.01 11.30 -9.22
N GLY A 54 4.05 10.58 -8.63
CA GLY A 54 4.00 10.40 -7.17
C GLY A 54 3.66 11.68 -6.40
N CYS A 55 2.87 12.59 -7.00
CA CYS A 55 2.49 13.89 -6.44
C CYS A 55 1.35 13.85 -5.39
N ASP A 56 0.74 12.69 -5.19
CA ASP A 56 -0.33 12.43 -4.21
C ASP A 56 -1.64 13.22 -4.38
N GLU A 57 -1.83 13.96 -5.47
CA GLU A 57 -3.05 14.75 -5.68
C GLU A 57 -4.32 13.88 -5.71
N CYS A 58 -4.25 12.69 -6.32
CA CYS A 58 -5.36 11.74 -6.32
C CYS A 58 -5.72 11.24 -4.90
N MET A 59 -4.72 11.08 -4.02
CA MET A 59 -4.90 10.66 -2.64
C MET A 59 -5.62 11.76 -1.83
N LYS A 60 -5.15 13.01 -1.94
CA LYS A 60 -5.77 14.18 -1.28
C LYS A 60 -7.21 14.40 -1.72
N ALA A 61 -7.51 14.09 -2.98
CA ALA A 61 -8.83 14.25 -3.56
C ALA A 61 -9.81 13.11 -3.23
N CYS A 62 -9.33 11.98 -2.68
CA CYS A 62 -10.18 10.83 -2.37
C CYS A 62 -10.99 11.07 -1.09
N PRO A 63 -12.32 11.24 -1.14
CA PRO A 63 -13.11 11.61 0.03
C PRO A 63 -13.23 10.48 1.07
N VAL A 64 -13.00 9.24 0.65
CA VAL A 64 -13.03 8.05 1.52
C VAL A 64 -11.63 7.55 1.90
N ASN A 65 -10.57 8.26 1.50
CA ASN A 65 -9.18 7.98 1.89
C ASN A 65 -8.68 6.54 1.64
N VAL A 66 -9.14 5.89 0.57
CA VAL A 66 -8.78 4.50 0.25
C VAL A 66 -7.58 4.35 -0.70
N ILE A 67 -6.98 5.46 -1.14
CA ILE A 67 -5.81 5.44 -2.03
C ILE A 67 -4.55 5.48 -1.16
N MET A 68 -3.69 4.48 -1.30
CA MET A 68 -2.47 4.27 -0.52
C MET A 68 -1.22 4.31 -1.42
N ILE A 69 -0.04 4.52 -0.84
CA ILE A 69 1.23 4.36 -1.54
C ILE A 69 1.81 2.98 -1.22
N GLU A 70 2.08 2.19 -2.26
CA GLU A 70 2.67 0.85 -2.10
C GLU A 70 4.17 0.89 -1.81
N ASP A 71 4.90 1.75 -2.53
CA ASP A 71 6.36 1.82 -2.51
C ASP A 71 6.75 3.28 -2.30
N MET A 72 7.44 3.57 -1.20
CA MET A 72 7.82 4.94 -0.84
C MET A 72 8.85 5.55 -1.80
N GLU A 73 9.62 4.73 -2.53
CA GLU A 73 10.55 5.20 -3.54
C GLU A 73 9.81 5.57 -4.83
N LYS A 74 8.92 4.69 -5.30
CA LYS A 74 8.18 4.89 -6.57
C LYS A 74 6.95 5.77 -6.43
N ARG A 75 6.37 5.84 -5.23
CA ARG A 75 5.19 6.64 -4.87
C ARG A 75 3.96 6.41 -5.75
N HIS A 76 3.80 5.21 -6.29
CA HIS A 76 2.65 4.89 -7.12
C HIS A 76 1.41 4.57 -6.27
N PRO A 77 0.26 5.21 -6.53
CA PRO A 77 -0.96 4.96 -5.79
C PRO A 77 -1.55 3.59 -6.11
N VAL A 78 -2.12 2.96 -5.08
CA VAL A 78 -2.83 1.68 -5.12
C VAL A 78 -4.07 1.73 -4.23
N ILE A 79 -5.00 0.83 -4.47
CA ILE A 79 -6.16 0.54 -3.63
C ILE A 79 -6.10 -0.94 -3.27
N PHE A 80 -6.54 -1.29 -2.07
CA PHE A 80 -6.68 -2.67 -1.62
C PHE A 80 -8.17 -2.96 -1.42
N PRO A 81 -8.89 -3.44 -2.47
CA PRO A 81 -10.35 -3.56 -2.42
C PRO A 81 -10.89 -4.42 -1.28
N GLU A 82 -10.12 -5.41 -0.84
CA GLU A 82 -10.47 -6.29 0.27
C GLU A 82 -10.39 -5.62 1.64
N LYS A 83 -9.56 -4.59 1.79
CA LYS A 83 -9.39 -3.82 3.04
C LYS A 83 -10.30 -2.60 3.05
N ASP A 84 -10.15 -1.77 2.02
CA ASP A 84 -10.79 -0.47 1.91
C ASP A 84 -11.24 -0.26 0.45
N PRO A 85 -12.49 -0.60 0.11
CA PRO A 85 -12.96 -0.61 -1.28
C PRO A 85 -13.20 0.80 -1.85
N CYS A 86 -12.88 0.97 -3.13
CA CYS A 86 -13.28 2.16 -3.88
C CYS A 86 -14.79 2.22 -4.06
N ILE A 87 -15.41 3.35 -3.71
CA ILE A 87 -16.86 3.54 -3.84
C ILE A 87 -17.30 4.12 -5.19
N HIS A 88 -16.38 4.32 -6.14
CA HIS A 88 -16.66 4.94 -7.44
C HIS A 88 -17.49 6.24 -7.33
N CYS A 89 -16.91 7.26 -6.67
CA CYS A 89 -17.54 8.56 -6.49
C CYS A 89 -18.07 9.14 -7.82
N ALA A 90 -19.25 9.77 -7.80
CA ALA A 90 -19.93 10.27 -9.00
C ALA A 90 -19.07 11.18 -9.88
N ASP A 91 -18.32 12.10 -9.27
CA ASP A 91 -17.46 13.06 -9.99
C ASP A 91 -16.01 12.56 -10.15
N THR A 92 -15.68 11.36 -9.66
CA THR A 92 -14.32 10.79 -9.72
C THR A 92 -13.20 11.78 -9.35
N PRO A 93 -13.23 12.40 -8.16
CA PRO A 93 -12.32 13.50 -7.82
C PRO A 93 -10.84 13.12 -7.91
N CYS A 94 -10.48 11.85 -7.67
CA CYS A 94 -9.14 11.33 -7.87
C CYS A 94 -8.64 11.45 -9.32
N VAL A 95 -9.54 11.25 -10.30
CA VAL A 95 -9.24 11.37 -11.73
C VAL A 95 -9.06 12.84 -12.08
N SER A 96 -10.01 13.70 -11.69
CA SER A 96 -9.96 15.15 -11.97
C SER A 96 -8.75 15.84 -11.35
N ALA A 97 -8.28 15.35 -10.20
CA ALA A 97 -7.11 15.89 -9.51
C ALA A 97 -5.77 15.47 -10.15
N CYS A 98 -5.73 14.48 -11.05
CA CYS A 98 -4.48 13.99 -11.62
C CYS A 98 -3.89 14.98 -12.64
N PRO A 99 -2.75 15.65 -12.35
CA PRO A 99 -2.25 16.71 -13.22
C PRO A 99 -1.52 16.18 -14.46
N THR A 100 -1.05 14.94 -14.43
CA THR A 100 -0.26 14.33 -15.52
C THR A 100 -1.10 13.51 -16.49
N GLY A 101 -2.37 13.30 -16.17
CA GLY A 101 -3.25 12.40 -16.93
C GLY A 101 -2.81 10.93 -16.83
N ALA A 102 -2.14 10.53 -15.75
CA ALA A 102 -1.95 9.11 -15.42
C ALA A 102 -3.29 8.44 -15.06
N LEU A 103 -4.22 9.22 -14.51
CA LEU A 103 -5.64 8.88 -14.36
C LEU A 103 -6.44 9.72 -15.35
N GLN A 104 -7.33 9.09 -16.13
CA GLN A 104 -8.14 9.75 -17.15
C GLN A 104 -9.61 9.33 -17.05
N THR A 105 -10.51 10.23 -17.43
CA THR A 105 -11.93 9.92 -17.52
C THR A 105 -12.15 8.82 -18.55
N LEU A 106 -12.75 7.72 -18.13
CA LEU A 106 -13.15 6.65 -19.03
C LEU A 106 -14.23 7.20 -19.98
N LYS A 107 -13.87 7.34 -21.26
CA LYS A 107 -14.85 7.61 -22.32
C LYS A 107 -15.48 6.26 -22.69
N PHE A 108 -16.74 6.08 -22.32
CA PHE A 108 -17.56 4.97 -22.80
C PHE A 108 -18.17 5.32 -24.16
#